data_AF-A0A1F7X4H8-F1
#
_entry.id   AF-A0A1F7X4H8-F1
#
_cell.length_a   1.000
_cell.length_b   1.000
_cell.length_c   1.000
_cell.angle_alpha   90.00
_cell.angle_beta   90.00
_cell.angle_gamma   90.00
#
_symmetry.space_group_name_H-M   'P 1'
#
loop_
_entity.id
_entity.type
_entity.pdbx_description
1 polymer ?
#
loop_
_entity_poly.entity_id
_entity_poly.type
_entity_poly.pdbx_seq_one_letter_code
_entity_poly.pdbx_strand_id
1 'polypeptide(L)'
;MKTGIKLLLVVGATALFLIFNHFWKCEGLRCLSFTGLENYKTIEVYKNDASSYKAMLSIDSGELLRVETRYGWEPSQAQKYISSETQRIKGLFADAPAPYPGDVSNEIVCAKEYAPKYFEKNIGDTKLYYFLGNMNSRLTLGGCSPAQAVYKVQLGWIYCSQQKNLYQLEFIVPASSYDKNPERYEGVLVSIRCVNPLNYLKTGRILP
;
A
#
# COMPACT_ATOMS: atom_id res chain seq x y z
N MET A 1 34.87 36.26 -25.56
CA MET A 1 33.51 36.52 -24.99
C MET A 1 32.42 35.53 -25.44
N LYS A 2 32.38 35.04 -26.69
CA LYS A 2 31.28 34.17 -27.17
C LYS A 2 31.25 32.73 -26.61
N THR A 3 32.37 32.20 -26.13
CA THR A 3 32.49 30.83 -25.60
C THR A 3 31.95 30.68 -24.17
N GLY A 4 32.10 31.70 -23.31
CA GLY A 4 31.62 31.66 -21.92
C GLY A 4 30.08 31.63 -21.80
N ILE A 5 29.38 32.34 -22.69
CA ILE A 5 27.91 32.39 -22.70
C ILE A 5 27.31 31.04 -23.13
N LYS A 6 27.95 30.33 -24.07
CA LYS A 6 27.50 28.99 -24.50
C LYS A 6 27.64 27.95 -23.39
N LEU A 7 28.71 28.02 -22.60
CA LEU A 7 28.94 27.10 -21.48
C LEU A 7 27.90 27.31 -20.37
N LEU A 8 27.59 28.56 -20.02
CA LEU A 8 26.55 28.91 -19.05
C LEU A 8 25.16 28.43 -19.46
N LEU A 9 24.80 28.54 -20.74
CA LEU A 9 23.52 28.04 -21.25
C LEU A 9 23.41 26.51 -21.20
N VAL A 10 24.48 25.79 -21.52
CA VAL A 10 24.48 24.31 -21.45
C VAL A 10 24.40 23.81 -20.00
N VAL A 11 25.15 24.43 -19.08
CA VAL A 11 25.10 24.11 -17.64
C VAL A 11 23.72 24.46 -17.05
N GLY A 12 23.16 25.62 -17.43
CA GLY A 12 21.81 26.01 -17.02
C GLY A 12 20.74 25.05 -17.53
N ALA A 13 20.81 24.63 -18.80
CA ALA A 13 19.87 23.68 -19.38
C ALA A 13 19.98 22.27 -18.77
N THR A 14 21.19 21.79 -18.49
CA THR A 14 21.41 20.49 -17.82
C THR A 14 20.97 20.52 -16.36
N ALA A 15 21.26 21.60 -15.62
CA ALA A 15 20.76 21.78 -14.25
C ALA A 15 19.23 21.83 -14.20
N LEU A 16 18.60 22.58 -15.10
CA LEU A 16 17.14 22.61 -15.25
C LEU A 16 16.60 21.21 -15.57
N PHE A 17 17.21 20.48 -16.51
CA PHE A 17 16.80 19.13 -16.88
C PHE A 17 16.90 18.13 -15.71
N LEU A 18 17.97 18.23 -14.90
CA LEU A 18 18.16 17.38 -13.73
C LEU A 18 17.17 17.70 -12.61
N ILE A 19 16.93 18.99 -12.33
CA ILE A 19 15.92 19.45 -11.36
C ILE A 19 14.54 18.98 -11.81
N PHE A 20 14.23 19.13 -13.11
CA PHE A 20 12.99 18.65 -13.69
C PHE A 20 12.87 17.13 -13.51
N ASN A 21 13.86 16.34 -13.91
CA ASN A 21 13.79 14.88 -13.71
C ASN A 21 13.66 14.46 -12.23
N HIS A 22 14.28 15.19 -11.30
CA HIS A 22 14.23 14.84 -9.88
C HIS A 22 12.87 15.16 -9.24
N PHE A 23 12.27 16.32 -9.56
CA PHE A 23 10.94 16.68 -9.05
C PHE A 23 9.81 15.78 -9.58
N TRP A 24 10.07 15.07 -10.69
CA TRP A 24 9.07 14.31 -11.42
C TRP A 24 9.07 12.83 -11.05
N LYS A 25 9.97 12.39 -10.17
CA LYS A 25 10.03 11.00 -9.71
C LYS A 25 8.99 10.70 -8.65
N CYS A 26 8.25 9.63 -8.89
CA CYS A 26 7.33 9.04 -7.93
C CYS A 26 8.08 8.16 -6.94
N GLU A 27 8.66 8.78 -5.91
CA GLU A 27 9.31 8.08 -4.79
C GLU A 27 8.37 7.94 -3.60
N GLY A 28 8.52 6.85 -2.85
CA GLY A 28 7.66 6.48 -1.73
C GLY A 28 6.18 6.45 -2.08
N LEU A 29 5.42 7.31 -1.39
CA LEU A 29 3.98 7.53 -1.55
C LEU A 29 3.62 8.81 -2.32
N ARG A 30 4.59 9.55 -2.86
CA ARG A 30 4.37 10.90 -3.44
C ARG A 30 3.36 10.94 -4.60
N CYS A 31 3.13 9.79 -5.24
CA CYS A 31 2.18 9.65 -6.35
C CYS A 31 0.90 8.90 -5.97
N LEU A 32 0.64 8.79 -4.66
CA LEU A 32 -0.64 8.42 -4.10
C LEU A 32 -1.24 9.57 -3.30
N SER A 33 -2.56 9.61 -3.23
CA SER A 33 -3.33 10.47 -2.33
C SER A 33 -4.41 9.63 -1.69
N PHE A 34 -4.67 9.81 -0.41
CA PHE A 34 -5.84 9.26 0.28
C PHE A 34 -6.13 10.08 1.53
N THR A 35 -7.35 9.98 2.04
CA THR A 35 -7.79 10.73 3.21
C THR A 35 -6.92 10.41 4.42
N GLY A 36 -6.33 11.43 5.04
CA GLY A 36 -5.58 11.30 6.28
C GLY A 36 -4.11 10.92 6.11
N LEU A 37 -3.61 10.78 4.87
CA LEU A 37 -2.19 10.49 4.59
C LEU A 37 -1.25 11.48 5.26
N GLU A 38 -1.62 12.75 5.32
CA GLU A 38 -0.84 13.84 5.94
C GLU A 38 -0.55 13.64 7.44
N ASN A 39 -1.33 12.80 8.12
CA ASN A 39 -1.16 12.54 9.54
C ASN A 39 -0.13 11.43 9.82
N TYR A 40 0.23 10.65 8.78
CA TYR A 40 1.18 9.56 8.89
C TYR A 40 2.61 10.07 8.91
N LYS A 41 3.35 9.68 9.95
CA LYS A 41 4.78 9.92 10.11
C LYS A 41 5.54 8.62 9.86
N THR A 42 6.61 8.68 9.08
CA THR A 42 7.47 7.51 8.86
C THR A 42 8.19 7.13 10.15
N ILE A 43 8.01 5.89 10.60
CA ILE A 43 8.73 5.33 11.74
C ILE A 43 9.97 4.58 11.26
N GLU A 44 9.83 3.78 10.19
CA GLU A 44 10.88 2.88 9.73
C GLU A 44 10.85 2.74 8.22
N VAL A 45 12.04 2.74 7.60
CA VAL A 45 12.23 2.48 6.17
C VAL A 45 13.04 1.20 6.03
N TYR A 46 12.38 0.13 5.57
CA TYR A 46 13.01 -1.18 5.35
C TYR A 46 13.81 -1.23 4.05
N LYS A 47 13.34 -0.49 3.04
CA LYS A 47 13.95 -0.49 1.71
C LYS A 47 13.65 0.80 0.99
N ASN A 48 14.66 1.38 0.35
CA ASN A 48 14.51 2.53 -0.54
C ASN A 48 15.59 2.46 -1.63
N ASP A 49 15.24 1.92 -2.78
CA ASP A 49 16.13 1.85 -3.94
C ASP A 49 15.37 2.12 -5.25
N ALA A 50 16.08 2.07 -6.37
CA ALA A 50 15.51 2.34 -7.69
C ALA A 50 14.38 1.38 -8.10
N SER A 51 14.27 0.20 -7.47
CA SER A 51 13.29 -0.83 -7.80
C SER A 51 12.07 -0.82 -6.87
N SER A 52 12.24 -0.38 -5.62
CA SER A 52 11.18 -0.50 -4.62
C SER A 52 11.41 0.38 -3.39
N TYR A 53 10.30 0.70 -2.75
CA TYR A 53 10.24 1.35 -1.45
C TYR A 53 9.40 0.52 -0.48
N LYS A 54 9.87 0.37 0.76
CA LYS A 54 9.16 -0.32 1.84
C LYS A 54 9.32 0.47 3.13
N ALA A 55 8.21 0.77 3.78
CA ALA A 55 8.22 1.53 5.03
C ALA A 55 7.03 1.20 5.94
N MET A 56 7.21 1.51 7.21
CA MET A 56 6.16 1.58 8.23
C MET A 56 5.97 3.04 8.64
N LEU A 57 4.72 3.49 8.60
CA LEU A 57 4.29 4.79 9.06
C LEU A 57 3.27 4.63 10.20
N SER A 58 3.13 5.64 11.06
CA SER A 58 2.10 5.67 12.09
C SER A 58 1.48 7.05 12.25
N ILE A 59 0.30 7.08 12.85
CA ILE A 59 -0.26 8.30 13.44
C ILE A 59 -0.25 8.18 14.97
N ASP A 60 -0.43 9.31 15.66
CA ASP A 60 -0.30 9.38 17.13
C ASP A 60 -1.36 8.53 17.88
N SER A 61 -2.46 8.12 17.23
CA SER A 61 -3.47 7.21 17.80
C SER A 61 -3.05 5.72 17.83
N GLY A 62 -1.88 5.38 17.29
CA GLY A 62 -1.38 4.00 17.22
C GLY A 62 -1.86 3.21 15.99
N GLU A 63 -2.50 3.86 15.02
CA GLU A 63 -2.76 3.28 13.70
C GLU A 63 -1.48 3.21 12.89
N LEU A 64 -1.29 2.13 12.14
CA LEU A 64 -0.10 1.88 11.33
C LEU A 64 -0.46 1.79 9.85
N LEU A 65 0.47 2.21 9.01
CA LEU A 65 0.43 2.04 7.58
C LEU A 65 1.73 1.38 7.13
N ARG A 66 1.63 0.13 6.67
CA ARG A 66 2.74 -0.55 6.00
C ARG A 66 2.58 -0.40 4.49
N VAL A 67 3.66 0.02 3.85
CA VAL A 67 3.70 0.34 2.41
C VAL A 67 4.77 -0.47 1.75
N GLU A 68 4.44 -1.02 0.59
CA GLU A 68 5.41 -1.49 -0.39
C GLU A 68 5.07 -0.93 -1.77
N THR A 69 6.00 -0.16 -2.34
CA THR A 69 5.92 0.35 -3.70
C THR A 69 6.93 -0.39 -4.57
N ARG A 70 6.52 -0.79 -5.77
CA ARG A 70 7.39 -1.36 -6.81
C ARG A 70 7.39 -0.45 -8.02
N TYR A 71 8.57 -0.05 -8.46
CA TYR A 71 8.78 0.96 -9.50
C TYR A 71 9.05 0.34 -10.86
N GLY A 72 8.58 0.99 -11.92
CA GLY A 72 8.89 0.62 -13.30
C GLY A 72 8.28 -0.71 -13.75
N TRP A 73 7.20 -1.15 -13.11
CA TRP A 73 6.50 -2.37 -13.46
C TRP A 73 5.54 -2.14 -14.61
N GLU A 74 5.51 -3.04 -15.58
CA GLU A 74 4.50 -3.05 -16.63
C GLU A 74 3.14 -3.51 -16.10
N PRO A 75 2.01 -3.09 -16.72
CA PRO A 75 0.68 -3.47 -16.26
C PRO A 75 0.47 -4.98 -16.12
N SER A 76 1.06 -5.76 -17.02
CA SER A 76 0.98 -7.22 -17.00
C SER A 76 1.74 -7.85 -15.83
N GLN A 77 2.87 -7.27 -15.41
CA GLN A 77 3.63 -7.71 -14.25
C GLN A 77 2.85 -7.41 -12.97
N ALA A 78 2.30 -6.20 -12.86
CA ALA A 78 1.48 -5.79 -11.72
C ALA A 78 0.25 -6.70 -11.57
N GLN A 79 -0.47 -6.96 -12.66
CA GLN A 79 -1.65 -7.83 -12.64
C GLN A 79 -1.31 -9.27 -12.22
N LYS A 80 -0.22 -9.83 -12.72
CA LYS A 80 0.25 -11.17 -12.32
C LYS A 80 0.57 -11.24 -10.84
N TYR A 81 1.24 -10.22 -10.31
CA TYR A 81 1.56 -10.16 -8.89
C TYR A 81 0.32 -10.01 -8.02
N ILE A 82 -0.60 -9.11 -8.35
CA ILE A 82 -1.86 -8.94 -7.61
C ILE A 82 -2.65 -10.25 -7.60
N SER A 83 -2.75 -10.92 -8.75
CA SER A 83 -3.42 -12.22 -8.86
C SER A 83 -2.75 -13.27 -7.97
N SER A 84 -1.41 -13.36 -8.01
CA SER A 84 -0.64 -14.30 -7.18
C SER A 84 -0.81 -14.04 -5.69
N GLU A 85 -0.75 -12.79 -5.23
CA GLU A 85 -0.95 -12.45 -3.82
C GLU A 85 -2.39 -12.69 -3.38
N THR A 86 -3.35 -12.37 -4.24
CA THR A 86 -4.77 -12.65 -3.98
C THR A 86 -5.02 -14.14 -3.80
N GLN A 87 -4.44 -14.98 -4.66
CA GLN A 87 -4.52 -16.44 -4.54
C GLN A 87 -3.80 -16.95 -3.29
N ARG A 88 -2.61 -16.42 -2.99
CA ARG A 88 -1.85 -16.77 -1.79
C ARG A 88 -2.69 -16.53 -0.53
N ILE A 89 -3.31 -15.36 -0.42
CA ILE A 89 -4.16 -15.03 0.74
C ILE A 89 -5.40 -15.91 0.79
N LYS A 90 -6.11 -16.10 -0.32
CA LYS A 90 -7.26 -17.01 -0.36
C LYS A 90 -6.88 -18.43 0.08
N GLY A 91 -5.71 -18.90 -0.35
CA GLY A 91 -5.17 -20.20 0.04
C GLY A 91 -4.84 -20.34 1.53
N LEU A 92 -4.45 -19.26 2.21
CA LEU A 92 -4.19 -19.28 3.67
C LEU A 92 -5.43 -19.57 4.50
N PHE A 93 -6.63 -19.33 3.96
CA PHE A 93 -7.91 -19.51 4.64
C PHE A 93 -8.80 -20.55 3.94
N ALA A 94 -8.26 -21.28 2.96
CA ALA A 94 -8.96 -22.40 2.35
C ALA A 94 -8.98 -23.58 3.32
N ASP A 95 -10.08 -24.33 3.32
CA ASP A 95 -10.18 -25.56 4.11
C ASP A 95 -9.07 -26.51 3.70
N ALA A 96 -8.27 -26.94 4.68
CA ALA A 96 -7.15 -27.85 4.48
C ALA A 96 -7.35 -29.10 5.35
N PRO A 97 -7.05 -30.29 4.82
CA PRO A 97 -7.06 -31.51 5.63
C PRO A 97 -6.04 -31.38 6.76
N ALA A 98 -6.40 -31.91 7.94
CA ALA A 98 -5.51 -31.88 9.09
C ALA A 98 -4.16 -32.55 8.73
N PRO A 99 -3.03 -31.91 9.04
CA PRO A 99 -1.71 -32.40 8.64
C PRO A 99 -1.32 -33.69 9.36
N TYR A 100 -1.99 -34.02 10.47
CA TYR A 100 -1.72 -35.20 11.27
C TYR A 100 -2.99 -36.03 11.48
N PRO A 101 -2.97 -37.35 11.17
CA PRO A 101 -4.12 -38.26 11.35
C PRO A 101 -4.62 -38.43 12.80
N GLY A 102 -3.98 -37.77 13.78
CA GLY A 102 -4.31 -37.86 15.20
C GLY A 102 -5.07 -36.66 15.76
N ASP A 103 -5.29 -35.61 14.96
CA ASP A 103 -6.10 -34.46 15.37
C ASP A 103 -7.59 -34.83 15.33
N VAL A 104 -8.32 -34.48 16.39
CA VAL A 104 -9.73 -34.88 16.62
C VAL A 104 -10.69 -34.31 15.56
N SER A 105 -10.25 -33.30 14.79
CA SER A 105 -10.95 -32.80 13.60
C SER A 105 -10.12 -33.02 12.34
N ASN A 106 -10.74 -33.61 11.31
CA ASN A 106 -10.11 -33.89 10.01
C ASN A 106 -9.80 -32.63 9.18
N GLU A 107 -10.18 -31.44 9.66
CA GLU A 107 -10.05 -30.17 8.95
C GLU A 107 -9.64 -29.06 9.93
N ILE A 108 -8.74 -28.18 9.49
CA ILE A 108 -8.43 -26.92 10.18
C ILE A 108 -9.31 -25.84 9.53
N VAL A 109 -10.39 -25.45 10.21
CA VAL A 109 -11.35 -24.47 9.70
C VAL A 109 -11.20 -23.16 10.47
N CYS A 110 -10.90 -22.08 9.76
CA CYS A 110 -11.03 -20.73 10.30
C CYS A 110 -12.52 -20.39 10.34
N ALA A 111 -13.07 -20.03 11.50
CA ALA A 111 -14.48 -19.66 11.55
C ALA A 111 -14.74 -18.49 10.56
N LYS A 112 -15.87 -18.56 9.84
CA LYS A 112 -16.13 -17.71 8.66
C LYS A 112 -16.04 -16.22 8.96
N GLU A 113 -16.31 -15.82 10.20
CA GLU A 113 -16.21 -14.44 10.68
C GLU A 113 -14.77 -13.90 10.76
N TYR A 114 -13.76 -14.78 10.82
CA TYR A 114 -12.35 -14.39 10.85
C TYR A 114 -11.66 -14.45 9.48
N ALA A 115 -12.28 -15.14 8.52
CA ALA A 115 -11.79 -15.19 7.15
C ALA A 115 -11.84 -13.79 6.51
N PRO A 116 -10.77 -13.38 5.78
CA PRO A 116 -10.73 -12.06 5.19
C PRO A 116 -11.73 -11.94 4.04
N LYS A 117 -12.44 -10.82 3.99
CA LYS A 117 -13.38 -10.49 2.90
C LYS A 117 -12.62 -9.82 1.76
N TYR A 118 -12.77 -10.35 0.56
CA TYR A 118 -12.14 -9.81 -0.66
C TYR A 118 -13.08 -8.88 -1.42
N PHE A 119 -12.53 -7.78 -1.92
CA PHE A 119 -13.25 -6.77 -2.69
C PHE A 119 -12.44 -6.30 -3.89
N GLU A 120 -13.17 -5.96 -4.95
CA GLU A 120 -12.63 -5.25 -6.11
C GLU A 120 -13.44 -3.97 -6.32
N LYS A 121 -12.77 -2.84 -6.53
CA LYS A 121 -13.44 -1.56 -6.75
C LYS A 121 -12.73 -0.76 -7.83
N ASN A 122 -13.50 -0.21 -8.77
CA ASN A 122 -12.99 0.77 -9.70
C ASN A 122 -12.89 2.12 -9.00
N ILE A 123 -11.74 2.77 -9.11
CA ILE A 123 -11.45 4.05 -8.48
C ILE A 123 -10.84 4.98 -9.53
N GLY A 124 -11.68 5.85 -10.10
CA GLY A 124 -11.30 6.59 -11.31
C GLY A 124 -10.94 5.61 -12.43
N ASP A 125 -9.75 5.78 -13.01
CA ASP A 125 -9.26 4.96 -14.13
C ASP A 125 -8.42 3.75 -13.69
N THR A 126 -8.39 3.43 -12.39
CA THR A 126 -7.66 2.27 -11.87
C THR A 126 -8.56 1.34 -11.08
N LYS A 127 -8.09 0.12 -10.84
CA LYS A 127 -8.77 -0.88 -10.04
C LYS A 127 -8.02 -1.10 -8.73
N LEU A 128 -8.75 -1.02 -7.62
CA LEU A 128 -8.29 -1.39 -6.29
C LEU A 128 -8.74 -2.82 -6.00
N TYR A 129 -7.81 -3.64 -5.56
CA TYR A 129 -8.03 -4.98 -5.05
C TYR A 129 -7.70 -4.98 -3.57
N TYR A 130 -8.60 -5.42 -2.69
CA TYR A 130 -8.30 -5.39 -1.26
C TYR A 130 -9.00 -6.46 -0.43
N PHE A 131 -8.42 -6.74 0.72
CA PHE A 131 -8.94 -7.60 1.76
C PHE A 131 -9.22 -6.80 3.03
N LEU A 132 -10.36 -7.10 3.67
CA LEU A 132 -10.66 -6.74 5.04
C LEU A 132 -10.47 -7.99 5.91
N GLY A 133 -9.54 -7.95 6.86
CA GLY A 133 -9.23 -9.12 7.67
C GLY A 133 -8.72 -8.78 9.07
N ASN A 134 -8.21 -9.80 9.76
CA ASN A 134 -7.62 -9.68 11.08
C ASN A 134 -6.12 -10.03 11.04
N MET A 135 -5.34 -9.32 11.84
CA MET A 135 -3.93 -9.60 12.09
C MET A 135 -3.70 -9.91 13.58
N ASN A 136 -2.67 -10.72 13.82
CA ASN A 136 -2.21 -11.03 15.16
C ASN A 136 -1.25 -9.97 15.72
N SER A 137 -0.77 -10.19 16.94
CA SER A 137 0.17 -9.30 17.62
C SER A 137 1.51 -9.10 16.89
N ARG A 138 1.83 -9.96 15.91
CA ARG A 138 3.03 -9.87 15.05
C ARG A 138 2.75 -9.19 13.71
N LEU A 139 1.57 -8.59 13.52
CA LEU A 139 1.16 -7.94 12.28
C LEU A 139 1.13 -8.89 11.07
N THR A 140 0.83 -10.17 11.33
CA THR A 140 0.66 -11.20 10.32
C THR A 140 -0.83 -11.48 10.12
N LEU A 141 -1.25 -11.53 8.86
CA LEU A 141 -2.60 -11.95 8.48
C LEU A 141 -2.81 -13.41 8.91
N GLY A 142 -3.91 -13.72 9.61
CA GLY A 142 -4.22 -15.10 10.01
C GLY A 142 -4.57 -15.32 11.48
N GLY A 143 -5.32 -14.41 12.10
CA GLY A 143 -5.93 -14.69 13.41
C GLY A 143 -7.27 -15.41 13.24
N CYS A 144 -7.31 -16.72 13.46
CA CYS A 144 -8.51 -17.56 13.33
C CYS A 144 -9.25 -17.79 14.66
N SER A 145 -8.97 -16.95 15.66
CA SER A 145 -9.62 -16.96 16.96
C SER A 145 -9.68 -15.54 17.53
N PRO A 146 -10.60 -15.25 18.47
CA PRO A 146 -10.70 -13.93 19.11
C PRO A 146 -9.36 -13.47 19.72
N ALA A 147 -8.64 -14.37 20.39
CA ALA A 147 -7.37 -14.06 21.05
C ALA A 147 -6.25 -13.70 20.07
N GLN A 148 -6.35 -14.15 18.81
CA GLN A 148 -5.38 -13.85 17.76
C GLN A 148 -5.78 -12.67 16.88
N ALA A 149 -7.03 -12.19 16.95
CA ALA A 149 -7.53 -11.07 16.16
C ALA A 149 -7.27 -9.71 16.86
N VAL A 150 -5.98 -9.36 17.01
CA VAL A 150 -5.54 -8.17 17.75
C VAL A 150 -5.75 -6.88 16.95
N TYR A 151 -5.57 -6.95 15.63
CA TYR A 151 -5.72 -5.81 14.73
C TYR A 151 -6.70 -6.12 13.60
N LYS A 152 -7.39 -5.09 13.14
CA LYS A 152 -8.09 -5.08 11.86
C LYS A 152 -7.14 -4.57 10.78
N VAL A 153 -7.19 -5.18 9.61
CA VAL A 153 -6.36 -4.76 8.47
C VAL A 153 -7.18 -4.57 7.21
N GLN A 154 -6.83 -3.51 6.51
CA GLN A 154 -7.20 -3.17 5.15
C GLN A 154 -5.95 -3.34 4.29
N LEU A 155 -5.79 -4.52 3.67
CA LEU A 155 -4.66 -4.84 2.79
C LEU A 155 -5.11 -4.69 1.34
N GLY A 156 -4.53 -3.75 0.59
CA GLY A 156 -4.92 -3.49 -0.78
C GLY A 156 -3.75 -3.29 -1.74
N TRP A 157 -4.02 -3.53 -3.01
CA TRP A 157 -3.13 -3.24 -4.13
C TRP A 157 -3.80 -2.30 -5.13
N ILE A 158 -3.03 -1.31 -5.57
CA ILE A 158 -3.42 -0.38 -6.61
C ILE A 158 -2.25 -0.17 -7.56
N TYR A 159 -2.53 -0.22 -8.87
CA TYR A 159 -1.53 0.01 -9.90
C TYR A 159 -1.78 1.36 -10.58
N CYS A 160 -0.78 2.23 -10.57
CA CYS A 160 -0.81 3.52 -11.21
C CYS A 160 -0.07 3.45 -12.56
N SER A 161 -0.83 3.27 -13.64
CA SER A 161 -0.32 2.97 -14.98
C SER A 161 0.57 4.07 -15.56
N GLN A 162 0.22 5.33 -15.35
CA GLN A 162 1.01 6.47 -15.83
C GLN A 162 2.41 6.50 -15.19
N GLN A 163 2.50 6.11 -13.92
CA GLN A 163 3.75 6.11 -13.14
C GLN A 163 4.48 4.76 -13.22
N LYS A 164 3.85 3.72 -13.77
CA LYS A 164 4.34 2.33 -13.76
C LYS A 164 4.67 1.82 -12.34
N ASN A 165 3.84 2.20 -11.38
CA ASN A 165 4.04 1.88 -9.97
C ASN A 165 2.92 0.98 -9.46
N LEU A 166 3.30 -0.11 -8.80
CA LEU A 166 2.40 -0.93 -8.01
C LEU A 166 2.58 -0.60 -6.53
N TYR A 167 1.48 -0.27 -5.86
CA TYR A 167 1.45 -0.04 -4.42
C TYR A 167 0.70 -1.16 -3.73
N GLN A 168 1.30 -1.70 -2.68
CA GLN A 168 0.66 -2.53 -1.67
C GLN A 168 0.59 -1.70 -0.39
N LEU A 169 -0.61 -1.58 0.16
CA LEU A 169 -0.90 -0.75 1.32
C LEU A 169 -1.63 -1.59 2.35
N GLU A 170 -1.19 -1.48 3.60
CA GLU A 170 -1.81 -2.16 4.73
C GLU A 170 -2.10 -1.15 5.81
N PHE A 171 -3.38 -0.80 5.94
CA PHE A 171 -3.88 0.03 7.02
C PHE A 171 -4.24 -0.87 8.18
N ILE A 172 -3.49 -0.75 9.27
CA ILE A 172 -3.54 -1.63 10.43
C ILE A 172 -4.04 -0.80 11.61
N VAL A 173 -5.16 -1.24 12.18
CA VAL A 173 -5.86 -0.53 13.26
C VAL A 173 -6.07 -1.49 14.42
N PRO A 174 -5.83 -1.09 15.68
CA PRO A 174 -6.22 -1.92 16.83
C PRO A 174 -7.69 -2.35 16.72
N ALA A 175 -7.99 -3.65 16.89
CA ALA A 175 -9.35 -4.15 16.72
C ALA A 175 -10.35 -3.43 17.63
N SER A 176 -9.96 -3.15 18.87
CA SER A 176 -10.74 -2.39 19.84
C SER A 176 -11.07 -0.95 19.41
N SER A 177 -10.23 -0.33 18.57
CA SER A 177 -10.48 1.01 18.01
C SER A 177 -11.37 0.93 16.77
N TYR A 178 -11.19 -0.11 15.94
CA TYR A 178 -12.02 -0.36 14.77
C TYR A 178 -13.47 -0.66 15.16
N ASP A 179 -13.68 -1.58 16.10
CA ASP A 179 -15.02 -2.05 16.47
C ASP A 179 -15.90 -0.93 17.08
N LYS A 180 -15.28 0.11 17.64
CA LYS A 180 -15.97 1.32 18.12
C LYS A 180 -16.46 2.24 17.01
N ASN A 181 -15.78 2.26 15.86
CA ASN A 181 -16.11 3.15 14.74
C ASN A 181 -15.61 2.57 13.41
N PRO A 182 -16.26 1.51 12.88
CA PRO A 182 -15.81 0.84 11.65
C PRO A 182 -15.88 1.75 10.42
N GLU A 183 -16.92 2.60 10.35
CA GLU A 183 -17.17 3.50 9.22
C GLU A 183 -16.01 4.47 8.95
N ARG A 184 -15.35 4.96 10.03
CA ARG A 184 -14.16 5.82 9.92
C ARG A 184 -13.06 5.15 9.12
N TYR A 185 -12.87 3.84 9.27
CA TYR A 185 -11.75 3.12 8.70
C TYR A 185 -12.07 2.57 7.32
N GLU A 186 -13.28 2.04 7.10
CA GLU A 186 -13.67 1.40 5.83
C GLU A 186 -13.60 2.34 4.62
N GLY A 187 -13.61 3.66 4.85
CA GLY A 187 -13.47 4.69 3.82
C GLY A 187 -12.03 4.96 3.33
N VAL A 188 -10.99 4.53 4.07
CA VAL A 188 -9.62 4.99 3.81
C VAL A 188 -9.08 4.42 2.49
N LEU A 189 -9.11 3.10 2.29
CA LEU A 189 -8.63 2.49 1.05
C LEU A 189 -9.39 3.00 -0.19
N VAL A 190 -10.70 3.20 -0.08
CA VAL A 190 -11.51 3.64 -1.23
C VAL A 190 -11.30 5.12 -1.60
N SER A 191 -10.63 5.89 -0.75
CA SER A 191 -10.21 7.26 -1.03
C SER A 191 -8.90 7.34 -1.80
N ILE A 192 -8.19 6.22 -2.00
CA ILE A 192 -6.91 6.23 -2.70
C ILE A 192 -7.06 6.69 -4.13
N ARG A 193 -6.18 7.58 -4.59
CA ARG A 193 -6.07 8.03 -5.97
C ARG A 193 -4.62 8.02 -6.41
N CYS A 194 -4.40 7.56 -7.64
CA CYS A 194 -3.15 7.80 -8.35
C CYS A 194 -3.09 9.27 -8.74
N VAL A 195 -1.97 9.91 -8.48
CA VAL A 195 -1.83 11.35 -8.62
C VAL A 195 -0.52 11.65 -9.31
N ASN A 196 -0.60 12.53 -10.31
CA ASN A 196 0.58 13.01 -10.99
C ASN A 196 1.25 14.08 -10.09
N PRO A 197 2.56 13.98 -9.80
CA PRO A 197 3.25 14.96 -8.97
C PRO A 197 3.17 16.38 -9.55
N LEU A 198 2.93 16.52 -10.87
CA LEU A 198 2.65 17.81 -11.52
C LEU A 198 1.35 18.48 -11.08
N ASN A 199 0.33 17.70 -10.73
CA ASN A 199 -0.95 18.24 -10.29
C ASN A 199 -0.89 18.73 -8.83
N TYR A 200 0.06 18.24 -8.02
CA TYR A 200 0.26 18.73 -6.64
C TYR A 200 0.89 20.12 -6.59
N LEU A 201 1.79 20.45 -7.52
CA LEU A 201 2.37 21.80 -7.62
C LEU A 201 1.29 22.85 -7.96
N LYS A 202 0.21 22.46 -8.65
CA LYS A 202 -0.94 23.36 -8.91
C LYS A 202 -1.85 23.55 -7.69
N THR A 203 -1.91 22.58 -6.77
CA THR A 203 -2.81 22.62 -5.61
C THR A 203 -2.11 23.03 -4.31
N GLY A 204 -0.80 23.29 -4.34
CA GLY A 204 -0.04 23.86 -3.22
C GLY A 204 0.13 22.94 -2.00
N ARG A 205 -0.19 21.65 -2.11
CA ARG A 205 0.03 20.67 -1.04
C ARG A 205 1.35 19.95 -1.25
N ILE A 206 2.37 20.45 -0.56
CA ILE A 206 3.62 19.72 -0.31
C ILE A 206 3.35 18.87 0.93
N LEU A 207 3.35 17.54 0.79
CA LEU A 207 3.45 16.66 1.96
C LEU A 207 4.89 16.69 2.48
N PRO A 208 5.09 16.66 3.81
CA PRO A 208 6.40 16.70 4.46
C PRO A 208 7.28 15.49 4.13
#